data_AF-A0A7S1P9N7-F1
#
_entry.id   AF-A0A7S1P9N7-F1
#
_cell.length_a   1.000
_cell.length_b   1.000
_cell.length_c   1.000
_cell.angle_alpha   90.00
_cell.angle_beta   90.00
_cell.angle_gamma   90.00
#
_symmetry.space_group_name_H-M   'P 1'
#
loop_
_entity.id
_entity.type
_entity.pdbx_description
1 polymer ?
#
loop_
_entity_poly.entity_id
_entity_poly.type
_entity_poly.pdbx_seq_one_letter_code
_entity_poly.pdbx_strand_id
1 'polypeptide(L)'
;DLAAQYYAQLSGLFPEVDQYRMYHAQSLLKAGLHDNASQALMALESPQLGHQVLYLQAVIKYEQEELGLAKSLVDHTAAQSEGESDPELTVLAAAILWKEKKYEEARKMFSDAMNTLGYQPELAYNLALCHYSMKQYDHARKFL
;
A
#
# COMPACT_ATOMS: atom_id res chain seq x y z
N ASP A 1 10.91 -15.04 -0.98
CA ASP A 1 10.81 -16.35 -0.28
C ASP A 1 11.67 -16.45 0.98
N LEU A 2 12.99 -16.23 0.92
CA LEU A 2 13.87 -16.42 2.08
C LEU A 2 13.51 -15.53 3.29
N ALA A 3 13.15 -14.26 3.04
CA ALA A 3 12.72 -13.34 4.10
C ALA A 3 11.45 -13.82 4.83
N ALA A 4 10.48 -14.36 4.10
CA ALA A 4 9.24 -14.88 4.69
C ALA A 4 9.51 -16.07 5.61
N GLN A 5 10.39 -16.98 5.19
CA GLN A 5 10.78 -18.13 6.01
C GLN A 5 11.47 -17.69 7.32
N TYR A 6 12.38 -16.70 7.26
CA TYR A 6 13.03 -16.20 8.47
C TYR A 6 12.06 -15.48 9.41
N TYR A 7 11.17 -14.64 8.91
CA TYR A 7 10.18 -13.98 9.76
C TYR A 7 9.15 -14.97 10.33
N ALA A 8 8.81 -16.03 9.61
CA ALA A 8 8.00 -17.12 10.14
C ALA A 8 8.70 -17.83 11.32
N GLN A 9 9.99 -18.13 11.18
CA GLN A 9 10.78 -18.72 12.27
C GLN A 9 10.88 -17.78 13.48
N LEU A 10 11.19 -16.49 13.26
CA LEU A 10 11.26 -15.49 14.33
C LEU A 10 9.93 -15.33 15.05
N SER A 11 8.81 -15.35 14.33
CA SER A 11 7.47 -15.27 14.93
C SER A 11 7.15 -16.47 15.83
N GLY A 12 7.69 -17.65 15.52
CA GLY A 12 7.55 -18.83 16.37
C GLY A 12 8.48 -18.83 17.60
N LEU A 13 9.69 -18.27 17.45
CA LEU A 13 10.68 -18.18 18.53
C LEU A 13 10.38 -17.05 19.52
N PHE A 14 9.78 -15.95 19.03
CA PHE A 14 9.50 -14.72 19.79
C PHE A 14 8.04 -14.28 19.58
N PRO A 15 7.05 -15.08 20.02
CA PRO A 15 5.63 -14.82 19.77
C PRO A 15 5.12 -13.50 20.38
N GLU A 16 5.81 -12.96 21.38
CA GLU A 16 5.52 -11.68 22.02
C GLU A 16 5.85 -10.46 21.14
N VAL A 17 6.63 -10.65 20.08
CA VAL A 17 7.04 -9.57 19.17
C VAL A 17 6.13 -9.57 17.95
N ASP A 18 5.00 -8.87 18.04
CA ASP A 18 4.00 -8.76 16.97
C ASP A 18 4.58 -8.25 15.64
N GLN A 19 5.65 -7.46 15.72
CA GLN A 19 6.33 -6.91 14.55
C GLN A 19 6.89 -8.00 13.63
N TYR A 20 7.34 -9.15 14.16
CA TYR A 20 7.82 -10.25 13.32
C TYR A 20 6.69 -10.87 12.51
N ARG A 21 5.48 -10.95 13.08
CA ARG A 21 4.28 -11.40 12.37
C ARG A 21 3.89 -10.40 11.27
N MET A 22 4.01 -9.11 11.56
CA MET A 22 3.80 -8.05 10.56
C MET A 22 4.80 -8.15 9.40
N TYR A 23 6.10 -8.28 9.69
CA TYR A 23 7.14 -8.42 8.66
C TYR A 23 6.99 -9.72 7.86
N HIS A 24 6.53 -10.80 8.48
CA HIS A 24 6.17 -12.02 7.78
C HIS A 24 5.06 -11.76 6.76
N ALA A 25 3.94 -11.13 7.15
CA ALA A 25 2.86 -10.78 6.23
C ALA A 25 3.32 -9.87 5.07
N GLN A 26 4.11 -8.83 5.37
CA GLN A 26 4.68 -7.94 4.35
C GLN A 26 5.58 -8.69 3.36
N SER A 27 6.39 -9.63 3.84
CA SER A 27 7.28 -10.41 2.98
C SER A 27 6.53 -11.39 2.07
N LEU A 28 5.42 -11.95 2.54
CA LEU A 28 4.50 -12.78 1.74
C LEU A 28 3.83 -11.94 0.64
N LEU A 29 3.35 -10.75 0.99
CA LEU A 29 2.77 -9.80 0.03
C LEU A 29 3.78 -9.42 -1.05
N LYS A 30 5.02 -9.04 -0.68
CA LYS A 30 6.09 -8.72 -1.64
C LYS A 30 6.49 -9.90 -2.52
N ALA A 31 6.19 -11.13 -2.12
CA ALA A 31 6.38 -12.33 -2.92
C ALA A 31 5.17 -12.67 -3.81
N GLY A 32 4.10 -11.87 -3.79
CA GLY A 32 2.86 -12.11 -4.53
C GLY A 32 1.97 -13.21 -3.90
N LEU A 33 2.28 -13.68 -2.69
CA LEU A 33 1.54 -14.72 -2.00
C LEU A 33 0.36 -14.11 -1.21
N HIS A 34 -0.60 -13.54 -1.94
CA HIS A 34 -1.68 -12.73 -1.37
C HIS A 34 -2.56 -13.47 -0.35
N ASP A 35 -2.93 -14.73 -0.63
CA ASP A 35 -3.77 -15.52 0.27
C ASP A 35 -3.04 -15.83 1.60
N ASN A 36 -1.74 -16.16 1.51
CA ASN A 36 -0.92 -16.40 2.69
C ASN A 36 -0.72 -15.12 3.50
N ALA A 37 -0.49 -13.99 2.82
CA ALA A 37 -0.38 -12.68 3.47
C ALA A 37 -1.69 -12.31 4.19
N SER A 38 -2.84 -12.54 3.54
CA SER A 38 -4.16 -12.30 4.12
C SER A 38 -4.40 -13.15 5.38
N GLN A 39 -4.11 -14.45 5.32
CA GLN A 39 -4.21 -15.33 6.48
C GLN A 39 -3.29 -14.90 7.63
N ALA A 40 -2.04 -14.50 7.32
CA ALA A 40 -1.09 -14.02 8.32
C ALA A 40 -1.58 -12.74 9.01
N LEU A 41 -2.20 -11.81 8.26
CA LEU A 41 -2.80 -10.59 8.83
C LEU A 41 -4.03 -10.88 9.68
N MET A 42 -4.89 -11.83 9.28
CA MET A 42 -6.08 -12.20 10.06
C MET A 42 -5.72 -12.81 11.42
N ALA A 43 -4.59 -13.53 11.50
CA ALA A 43 -4.09 -14.13 12.74
C ALA A 43 -3.37 -13.13 13.66
N LEU A 44 -3.24 -11.86 13.25
CA LEU A 44 -2.49 -10.84 13.99
C LEU A 44 -3.43 -10.05 14.91
N GLU A 45 -3.42 -10.41 16.19
CA GLU A 45 -4.27 -9.82 17.24
C GLU A 45 -3.54 -8.71 18.02
N SER A 46 -2.98 -7.71 17.32
CA SER A 46 -2.21 -6.62 17.92
C SER A 46 -2.96 -5.29 17.80
N PRO A 47 -3.46 -4.70 18.91
CA PRO A 47 -4.13 -3.41 18.88
C PRO A 47 -3.25 -2.28 18.31
N GLN A 48 -1.94 -2.34 18.54
CA GLN A 48 -0.98 -1.32 18.12
C GLN A 48 -0.73 -1.35 16.61
N LEU A 49 -0.99 -2.49 15.96
CA LEU A 49 -0.75 -2.68 14.53
C LEU A 49 -2.03 -2.61 13.68
N GLY A 50 -3.17 -2.30 14.29
CA GLY A 50 -4.48 -2.31 13.61
C GLY A 50 -4.50 -1.47 12.33
N HIS A 51 -3.93 -0.26 12.38
CA HIS A 51 -3.80 0.61 11.20
C HIS A 51 -2.99 -0.02 10.07
N GLN A 52 -1.81 -0.59 10.39
CA GLN A 52 -0.95 -1.25 9.42
C GLN A 52 -1.59 -2.52 8.85
N VAL A 53 -2.34 -3.27 9.67
CA VAL A 53 -3.10 -4.45 9.21
C VAL A 53 -4.14 -4.04 8.17
N LEU A 54 -4.94 -3.01 8.45
CA LEU A 54 -5.96 -2.52 7.53
C LEU A 54 -5.35 -1.99 6.23
N TYR A 55 -4.25 -1.23 6.33
CA TYR A 55 -3.50 -0.77 5.16
C TYR A 55 -3.04 -1.94 4.28
N LEU A 56 -2.38 -2.95 4.85
CA LEU A 56 -1.91 -4.10 4.07
C LEU A 56 -3.05 -4.96 3.50
N GLN A 57 -4.18 -5.06 4.20
CA GLN A 57 -5.38 -5.68 3.64
C GLN A 57 -5.89 -4.89 2.42
N ALA A 58 -5.88 -3.56 2.46
CA ALA A 58 -6.26 -2.73 1.32
C ALA A 58 -5.30 -2.93 0.14
N VAL A 59 -3.98 -3.02 0.39
CA VAL A 59 -2.98 -3.32 -0.64
C VAL A 59 -3.24 -4.69 -1.28
N ILE A 60 -3.49 -5.73 -0.48
CA ILE A 60 -3.84 -7.06 -1.00
C ILE A 60 -5.06 -6.99 -1.92
N LYS A 61 -6.12 -6.28 -1.52
CA LYS A 61 -7.32 -6.10 -2.34
C LYS A 61 -7.06 -5.32 -3.63
N TYR A 62 -6.18 -4.33 -3.58
CA TYR A 62 -5.74 -3.58 -4.77
C TYR A 62 -4.97 -4.48 -5.75
N GLU A 63 -4.03 -5.29 -5.27
CA GLU A 63 -3.25 -6.24 -6.08
C GLU A 63 -4.13 -7.35 -6.69
N GLN A 64 -5.19 -7.77 -5.98
CA GLN A 64 -6.19 -8.73 -6.47
C GLN A 64 -7.21 -8.11 -7.44
N GLU A 65 -7.09 -6.82 -7.78
CA GLU A 65 -8.04 -6.06 -8.60
C GLU A 65 -9.45 -5.94 -8.00
N GLU A 66 -9.59 -6.21 -6.71
CA GLU A 66 -10.83 -6.02 -5.93
C GLU A 66 -10.97 -4.55 -5.50
N LEU A 67 -10.96 -3.63 -6.47
CA LEU A 67 -10.84 -2.17 -6.24
C LEU A 67 -11.92 -1.61 -5.31
N GLY A 68 -13.15 -2.13 -5.38
CA GLY A 68 -14.24 -1.71 -4.49
C GLY A 68 -13.94 -2.00 -3.02
N LEU A 69 -13.41 -3.19 -2.72
CA LEU A 69 -13.04 -3.57 -1.36
C LEU A 69 -11.78 -2.84 -0.89
N ALA A 70 -10.78 -2.68 -1.77
CA ALA A 70 -9.59 -1.89 -1.49
C ALA A 70 -9.97 -0.45 -1.08
N LYS A 71 -10.88 0.17 -1.84
CA LYS A 71 -11.38 1.51 -1.54
C LYS A 71 -12.13 1.58 -0.22
N SER A 72 -13.04 0.62 0.05
CA SER A 72 -13.75 0.60 1.34
C SER A 72 -12.80 0.47 2.53
N LEU A 73 -11.73 -0.31 2.41
CA LEU A 73 -10.70 -0.42 3.45
C LEU A 73 -9.91 0.88 3.60
N VAL A 74 -9.55 1.53 2.49
CA VAL A 74 -8.88 2.85 2.51
C VAL A 74 -9.74 3.89 3.22
N ASP A 75 -11.01 4.01 2.84
CA ASP A 75 -11.95 4.97 3.42
C ASP A 75 -12.16 4.70 4.92
N HIS A 76 -12.30 3.42 5.31
CA HIS A 76 -12.42 3.02 6.70
C HIS A 76 -11.16 3.35 7.51
N THR A 77 -9.98 3.07 6.96
CA THR A 77 -8.68 3.33 7.63
C THR A 77 -8.48 4.84 7.81
N ALA A 78 -8.75 5.63 6.78
CA ALA A 78 -8.63 7.10 6.84
C ALA A 78 -9.58 7.72 7.88
N ALA A 79 -10.77 7.16 8.05
CA ALA A 79 -11.73 7.62 9.06
C ALA A 79 -11.25 7.40 10.51
N GLN A 80 -10.28 6.50 10.73
CA GLN A 80 -9.71 6.23 12.06
C GLN A 80 -8.53 7.13 12.41
N SER A 81 -7.94 7.85 11.45
CA SER A 81 -6.69 8.60 11.63
C SER A 81 -6.84 10.00 12.28
N GLU A 82 -7.98 10.33 12.91
CA GLU A 82 -8.26 11.60 13.63
C GLU A 82 -7.77 12.91 12.95
N GLY A 83 -7.68 12.93 11.61
CA GLY A 83 -7.21 14.10 10.85
C GLY A 83 -5.69 14.16 10.62
N GLU A 84 -4.94 13.16 11.07
CA GLU A 84 -3.55 12.95 10.65
C GLU A 84 -3.50 12.49 9.19
N SER A 85 -2.55 13.05 8.43
CA SER A 85 -2.32 12.64 7.05
C SER A 85 -1.45 11.39 7.03
N ASP A 86 -2.00 10.29 6.51
CA ASP A 86 -1.24 9.08 6.18
C ASP A 86 -0.79 9.14 4.71
N PRO A 87 0.51 9.36 4.44
CA PRO A 87 1.01 9.43 3.08
C PRO A 87 0.93 8.09 2.33
N GLU A 88 1.14 6.95 3.02
CA GLU A 88 1.10 5.63 2.40
C GLU A 88 -0.32 5.27 1.95
N LEU A 89 -1.31 5.59 2.79
CA LEU A 89 -2.72 5.41 2.46
C LEU A 89 -3.16 6.35 1.32
N THR A 90 -2.66 7.58 1.31
CA THR A 90 -2.91 8.56 0.23
C THR A 90 -2.38 8.05 -1.12
N VAL A 91 -1.18 7.47 -1.12
CA VAL A 91 -0.56 6.87 -2.32
C VAL A 91 -1.39 5.69 -2.83
N LEU A 92 -1.88 4.82 -1.93
CA LEU A 92 -2.77 3.71 -2.31
C LEU A 92 -4.10 4.21 -2.89
N ALA A 93 -4.72 5.22 -2.28
CA ALA A 93 -5.94 5.86 -2.79
C ALA A 93 -5.74 6.42 -4.21
N ALA A 94 -4.61 7.08 -4.45
CA ALA A 94 -4.25 7.60 -5.77
C ALA A 94 -4.06 6.46 -6.81
N ALA A 95 -3.44 5.35 -6.41
CA ALA A 95 -3.28 4.17 -7.28
C ALA A 95 -4.63 3.55 -7.66
N ILE A 96 -5.59 3.48 -6.72
CA ILE A 96 -6.96 3.04 -6.98
C ILE A 96 -7.63 3.97 -8.01
N LEU A 97 -7.54 5.30 -7.82
CA LEU A 97 -8.09 6.27 -8.78
C LEU A 97 -7.49 6.11 -10.18
N TRP A 98 -6.19 5.81 -10.26
CA TRP A 98 -5.53 5.54 -11.54
C TRP A 98 -6.11 4.28 -12.21
N LYS A 99 -6.30 3.17 -11.48
CA LYS A 99 -6.96 1.96 -12.02
C LYS A 99 -8.42 2.22 -12.42
N GLU A 100 -9.12 3.13 -11.74
CA GLU A 100 -10.46 3.64 -12.12
C GLU A 100 -10.45 4.62 -13.31
N LYS A 101 -9.29 4.89 -13.92
CA LYS A 101 -9.10 5.82 -15.04
C LYS A 101 -9.31 7.31 -14.70
N LYS A 102 -9.32 7.66 -13.42
CA LYS A 102 -9.37 9.04 -12.93
C LYS A 102 -7.96 9.62 -12.82
N TYR A 103 -7.26 9.66 -13.95
CA TYR A 103 -5.81 9.91 -14.00
C TYR A 103 -5.40 11.29 -13.48
N GLU A 104 -6.21 12.32 -13.71
CA GLU A 104 -5.88 13.68 -13.26
C GLU A 104 -6.04 13.84 -11.75
N GLU A 105 -7.02 13.18 -11.14
CA GLU A 105 -7.18 13.14 -9.68
C GLU A 105 -6.02 12.36 -9.04
N ALA A 106 -5.69 11.18 -9.59
CA ALA A 106 -4.53 10.39 -9.16
C ALA A 106 -3.22 11.19 -9.27
N ARG A 107 -2.99 11.89 -10.39
CA ARG A 107 -1.81 12.73 -10.61
C ARG A 107 -1.65 13.79 -9.53
N LYS A 108 -2.74 14.49 -9.17
CA LYS A 108 -2.72 15.53 -8.12
C LYS A 108 -2.31 14.91 -6.79
N MET A 109 -2.93 13.80 -6.40
CA MET A 109 -2.62 13.12 -5.15
C MET A 109 -1.17 12.62 -5.09
N PHE A 110 -0.64 12.02 -6.16
CA PHE A 110 0.78 11.63 -6.21
C PHE A 110 1.72 12.84 -6.15
N SER A 111 1.34 13.97 -6.76
CA SER A 111 2.13 15.21 -6.69
C SER A 111 2.15 15.78 -5.27
N ASP A 112 1.01 15.75 -4.57
CA ASP A 112 0.89 16.23 -3.19
C ASP A 112 1.68 15.33 -2.24
N ALA A 113 1.62 14.01 -2.45
CA ALA A 113 2.45 13.04 -1.74
C ALA A 113 3.95 13.28 -1.98
N MET A 114 4.38 13.50 -3.23
CA MET A 114 5.77 13.82 -3.58
C MET A 114 6.25 15.13 -2.92
N ASN A 115 5.39 16.14 -2.84
CA ASN A 115 5.70 17.40 -2.17
C ASN A 115 5.87 17.23 -0.65
N THR A 116 5.15 16.28 -0.06
CA THR A 116 5.14 16.03 1.40
C THR A 116 6.27 15.10 1.82
N LEU A 117 6.45 14.00 1.09
CA LEU A 117 7.43 12.94 1.39
C LEU A 117 8.81 13.21 0.77
N GLY A 118 8.90 14.15 -0.16
CA GLY A 118 10.07 14.35 -1.00
C GLY A 118 10.16 13.34 -2.14
N TYR A 119 11.27 13.39 -2.87
CA TYR A 119 11.48 12.53 -4.03
C TYR A 119 11.56 11.04 -3.64
N GLN A 120 10.67 10.24 -4.22
CA GLN A 120 10.71 8.79 -4.17
C GLN A 120 10.59 8.21 -5.59
N PRO A 121 11.43 7.24 -5.99
CA PRO A 121 11.38 6.64 -7.32
C PRO A 121 9.99 6.08 -7.67
N GLU A 122 9.31 5.45 -6.71
CA GLU A 122 7.97 4.89 -6.88
C GLU A 122 6.92 5.97 -7.15
N LEU A 123 6.98 7.10 -6.44
CA LEU A 123 6.09 8.24 -6.68
C LEU A 123 6.36 8.90 -8.04
N ALA A 124 7.62 9.00 -8.43
CA ALA A 124 8.00 9.57 -9.74
C ALA A 124 7.45 8.68 -10.86
N TYR A 125 7.62 7.37 -10.73
CA TYR A 125 7.04 6.40 -11.67
C TYR A 125 5.51 6.50 -11.73
N ASN A 126 4.82 6.60 -10.59
CA ASN A 126 3.36 6.76 -10.56
C ASN A 126 2.89 8.06 -11.25
N LEU A 127 3.63 9.17 -11.08
CA LEU A 127 3.37 10.42 -11.80
C LEU A 127 3.59 10.26 -13.31
N ALA A 128 4.67 9.55 -13.71
CA ALA A 128 4.93 9.22 -15.11
C ALA A 128 3.77 8.42 -15.72
N LEU A 129 3.28 7.40 -15.01
CA LEU A 129 2.13 6.58 -15.42
C LEU A 129 0.86 7.41 -15.58
N CYS A 130 0.59 8.36 -14.68
CA CYS A 130 -0.56 9.26 -14.82
C CYS A 130 -0.45 10.11 -16.09
N HIS A 131 0.70 10.75 -16.31
CA HIS A 131 0.94 11.55 -17.52
C HIS A 131 0.85 10.70 -18.80
N TYR A 132 1.42 9.49 -18.79
CA TYR A 132 1.35 8.56 -19.90
C TYR A 132 -0.09 8.16 -20.22
N SER A 133 -0.90 7.80 -19.21
CA SER A 133 -2.32 7.47 -19.36
C SER A 133 -3.15 8.62 -19.94
N MET A 134 -2.72 9.86 -19.73
CA MET A 134 -3.31 11.07 -20.32
C MET A 134 -2.70 11.48 -21.66
N LYS A 135 -1.80 10.67 -22.24
CA LYS A 135 -1.06 10.95 -23.48
C LYS A 135 -0.14 12.19 -23.42
N GLN A 136 0.28 12.59 -22.23
CA GLN A 136 1.18 13.71 -21.98
C GLN A 136 2.64 13.23 -21.93
N TYR A 137 3.13 12.67 -23.03
CA TYR A 137 4.42 11.95 -23.07
C TYR A 137 5.63 12.82 -22.67
N ASP A 138 5.63 14.10 -23.05
CA ASP A 138 6.71 15.03 -22.67
C ASP A 138 6.79 15.25 -21.15
N HIS A 139 5.64 15.19 -20.47
CA HIS A 139 5.59 15.31 -19.01
C HIS A 139 5.99 14.00 -18.35
N ALA A 140 5.53 12.85 -18.88
CA ALA A 140 5.91 11.53 -18.39
C ALA A 140 7.43 11.33 -18.40
N ARG A 141 8.11 11.74 -19.48
CA ARG A 141 9.57 11.61 -19.61
C ARG A 141 10.37 12.37 -18.55
N LYS A 142 9.80 13.39 -17.89
CA LYS A 142 10.51 14.12 -16.82
C LYS A 142 10.68 13.30 -15.54
N PHE A 143 9.92 12.21 -15.41
CA PHE A 143 9.87 11.37 -14.22
C PHE A 143 10.44 9.96 -14.45
N LEU A 144 10.86 9.64 -15.68
CA LEU A 144 11.52 8.39 -16.08
C LEU A 144 13.02 8.62 -16.28
#